data_AF-A0A8X7XAV0-F1
#
_entry.id   AF-A0A8X7XAV0-F1
#
_cell.length_a   1.000
_cell.length_b   1.000
_cell.length_c   1.000
_cell.angle_alpha   90.00
_cell.angle_beta   90.00
_cell.angle_gamma   90.00
#
_symmetry.space_group_name_H-M   'P 1'
#
loop_
_entity.id
_entity.type
_entity.pdbx_description
1 polymer ?
#
loop_
_entity_poly.entity_id
_entity_poly.type
_entity_poly.pdbx_seq_one_letter_code
_entity_poly.pdbx_strand_id
1 'polypeptide(L)'
;MLKMYETLGSYFLFDAQTVNVEDFFGDLNAFRVLFLEALKENHKKREMEEKVKRAKLAKEKAEREKLERQQKKKQLIDMNKEGDETGVMDSLMEALQSGAAFRDRRKRAPRTGELVWGMIWNKIYPLAYFDFSHLFFYYLTYY
;
A
#
# COMPACT_ATOMS: atom_id res chain seq x y z
N MET A 1 -20.04 35.05 28.99
CA MET A 1 -18.96 34.05 29.09
C MET A 1 -19.29 32.96 30.09
N LEU A 2 -19.44 33.25 31.39
CA LEU A 2 -19.69 32.23 32.43
C LEU A 2 -20.92 31.34 32.17
N LYS A 3 -22.06 31.92 31.78
CA LYS A 3 -23.27 31.15 31.40
C LYS A 3 -23.03 30.12 30.28
N MET A 4 -22.15 30.42 29.32
CA MET A 4 -21.85 29.48 28.23
C MET A 4 -20.92 28.36 28.72
N TYR A 5 -20.03 28.68 29.66
CA TYR A 5 -19.15 27.69 30.29
C TYR A 5 -19.93 26.74 31.21
N GLU A 6 -20.91 27.23 31.96
CA GLU A 6 -21.83 26.40 32.76
C GLU A 6 -22.68 25.47 31.88
N THR A 7 -23.16 25.96 30.73
CA THR A 7 -23.84 25.13 29.73
C THR A 7 -22.92 24.03 29.19
N LEU A 8 -21.66 24.35 28.90
CA LEU A 8 -20.65 23.36 28.49
C LEU A 8 -20.39 22.32 29.59
N GLY A 9 -20.28 22.75 30.85
CA GLY A 9 -20.19 21.87 32.01
C GLY A 9 -21.36 20.90 32.10
N SER A 10 -22.58 21.42 31.91
CA SER A 10 -23.80 20.58 31.90
C SER A 10 -23.84 19.61 30.72
N TYR A 11 -23.35 20.03 29.55
CA TYR A 11 -23.34 19.22 28.32
C TYR A 11 -22.30 18.10 28.37
N PHE A 12 -21.07 18.42 28.80
CA PHE A 12 -19.96 17.48 28.91
C PHE A 12 -19.88 16.78 30.29
N LEU A 13 -20.82 17.07 31.18
CA LEU A 13 -20.95 16.49 32.53
C LEU A 13 -19.73 16.74 33.41
N PHE A 14 -19.22 17.97 33.44
CA PHE A 14 -18.18 18.41 34.37
C PHE A 14 -18.63 19.62 35.19
N ASP A 15 -18.05 19.78 36.37
CA ASP A 15 -18.36 20.90 37.26
C ASP A 15 -17.55 22.15 36.87
N ALA A 16 -18.24 23.12 36.28
CA ALA A 16 -17.70 24.40 35.83
C ALA A 16 -17.15 25.29 36.97
N GLN A 17 -17.43 24.98 38.24
CA GLN A 17 -16.82 25.69 39.38
C GLN A 17 -15.48 25.09 39.80
N THR A 18 -15.27 23.80 39.51
CA THR A 18 -14.04 23.09 39.87
C THR A 18 -12.96 23.21 38.80
N VAL A 19 -13.36 23.30 37.53
CA VAL A 19 -12.44 23.42 36.40
C VAL A 19 -12.38 24.86 35.95
N ASN A 20 -11.20 25.45 35.96
CA ASN A 20 -10.99 26.78 35.41
C ASN A 20 -11.14 26.77 33.88
N VAL A 21 -11.72 27.85 33.35
CA VAL A 21 -11.94 28.04 31.90
C VAL A 21 -10.63 27.94 31.12
N GLU A 22 -9.55 28.53 31.64
CA GLU A 22 -8.24 28.52 30.99
C GLU A 22 -7.66 27.11 30.89
N ASP A 23 -7.76 26.33 31.96
CA ASP A 23 -7.29 24.95 32.00
C ASP A 23 -8.11 24.05 31.06
N PHE A 24 -9.45 24.19 31.07
CA PHE A 24 -10.34 23.44 30.18
C PHE A 24 -9.98 23.64 28.70
N PHE A 25 -9.84 24.90 28.26
CA PHE A 25 -9.48 25.19 26.86
C PHE A 25 -8.02 24.90 26.55
N GLY A 26 -7.12 24.98 27.53
CA GLY A 26 -5.74 24.53 27.43
C GLY A 26 -5.66 23.04 27.12
N ASP A 27 -6.35 22.22 27.92
CA ASP A 27 -6.43 20.76 27.74
C ASP A 27 -7.10 20.40 26.41
N LEU A 28 -8.18 21.08 26.04
CA LEU A 28 -8.87 20.85 24.77
C LEU A 28 -7.98 21.18 23.57
N ASN A 29 -7.21 22.27 23.64
CA ASN A 29 -6.26 22.61 22.60
C ASN A 29 -5.11 21.60 22.54
N ALA A 30 -4.58 21.16 23.69
CA ALA A 30 -3.55 20.13 23.74
C ALA A 30 -4.05 18.81 23.11
N PHE A 31 -5.26 18.38 23.47
CA PHE A 31 -5.92 17.22 22.87
C PHE A 31 -6.04 17.37 21.35
N ARG A 32 -6.51 18.52 20.85
CA ARG A 32 -6.63 18.79 19.41
C ARG A 32 -5.28 18.64 18.70
N VAL A 33 -4.22 19.21 19.26
CA VAL A 33 -2.87 19.11 18.67
C VAL A 33 -2.39 17.66 18.62
N LEU A 34 -2.48 16.95 19.74
CA LEU A 34 -2.08 15.54 19.84
C LEU A 34 -2.89 14.64 18.90
N PHE A 35 -4.19 14.87 18.79
CA PHE A 35 -5.06 14.11 17.90
C PHE A 35 -4.68 14.30 16.43
N LEU A 36 -4.42 15.55 16.00
CA LEU A 36 -3.99 15.84 14.63
C LEU A 36 -2.61 15.25 14.32
N GLU A 37 -1.68 15.28 15.28
CA GLU A 37 -0.38 14.63 15.14
C GLU A 37 -0.53 13.11 15.00
N ALA A 38 -1.29 12.47 15.88
CA ALA A 38 -1.57 11.04 15.82
C ALA A 38 -2.26 10.62 14.51
N LEU A 39 -3.20 11.43 13.99
CA LEU A 39 -3.81 11.21 12.68
C LEU A 39 -2.75 11.20 11.57
N LYS A 40 -1.86 12.20 11.55
CA LYS A 40 -0.78 12.29 10.57
C LYS A 40 0.18 11.10 10.66
N GLU A 41 0.52 10.68 11.88
CA GLU A 41 1.36 9.50 12.11
C GLU A 41 0.69 8.20 11.67
N ASN A 42 -0.61 8.03 11.96
CA ASN A 42 -1.38 6.87 11.53
C ASN A 42 -1.43 6.75 10.00
N HIS A 43 -1.59 7.87 9.29
CA HIS A 43 -1.49 7.89 7.83
C HIS A 43 -0.12 7.42 7.33
N LYS A 44 0.97 7.98 7.89
CA LYS A 44 2.34 7.55 7.54
C LYS A 44 2.58 6.06 7.84
N LYS A 45 2.09 5.59 8.99
CA LYS A 45 2.24 4.19 9.42
C LYS A 45 1.55 3.23 8.45
N ARG A 46 0.32 3.53 8.05
CA ARG A 46 -0.42 2.73 7.05
C ARG A 46 0.32 2.62 5.73
N GLU A 47 0.87 3.74 5.22
CA GLU A 47 1.65 3.72 3.98
C GLU A 47 2.93 2.86 4.09
N MET A 48 3.62 2.92 5.24
CA MET A 48 4.82 2.13 5.48
C MET A 48 4.50 0.63 5.60
N GLU A 49 3.44 0.27 6.31
CA GLU A 49 3.00 -1.12 6.47
C GLU A 49 2.64 -1.75 5.12
N GLU A 50 1.96 -1.02 4.24
CA GLU A 50 1.67 -1.51 2.89
C GLU A 50 2.93 -1.73 2.06
N LYS A 51 3.92 -0.82 2.14
CA LYS A 51 5.21 -0.97 1.45
C LYS A 51 5.98 -2.20 1.94
N VAL A 52 6.02 -2.41 3.27
CA VAL A 52 6.68 -3.58 3.87
C VAL A 52 5.99 -4.88 3.46
N LYS A 53 4.65 -4.91 3.47
CA LYS A 53 3.87 -6.09 3.07
C LYS A 53 4.12 -6.45 1.60
N ARG A 54 4.13 -5.46 0.70
CA ARG A 54 4.44 -5.68 -0.73
C ARG A 54 5.86 -6.19 -0.96
N ALA A 55 6.84 -5.63 -0.25
CA ALA A 55 8.24 -6.08 -0.35
C ALA A 55 8.42 -7.53 0.13
N LYS A 56 7.75 -7.92 1.23
CA LYS A 56 7.79 -9.30 1.74
C LYS A 56 7.17 -10.29 0.75
N LEU A 57 5.99 -9.99 0.20
CA LEU A 57 5.32 -10.84 -0.78
C LEU A 57 6.14 -11.00 -2.07
N ALA A 58 6.81 -9.94 -2.53
CA ALA A 58 7.67 -10.01 -3.71
C ALA A 58 8.89 -10.90 -3.48
N LYS A 59 9.53 -10.81 -2.29
CA LYS A 59 10.66 -11.67 -1.92
C LYS A 59 10.26 -13.14 -1.82
N GLU A 60 9.16 -13.44 -1.13
CA GLU A 60 8.67 -14.82 -0.99
C GLU A 60 8.32 -15.43 -2.37
N LYS A 61 7.67 -14.65 -3.24
CA LYS A 61 7.36 -15.11 -4.60
C LYS A 61 8.62 -15.38 -5.42
N ALA A 62 9.64 -14.52 -5.33
CA ALA A 62 10.90 -14.70 -6.03
C ALA A 62 11.67 -15.95 -5.55
N GLU A 63 11.65 -16.21 -4.23
CA GLU A 63 12.26 -17.42 -3.66
C GLU A 63 11.52 -18.68 -4.09
N ARG A 64 10.19 -18.67 -4.08
CA ARG A 64 9.37 -19.81 -4.55
C ARG A 64 9.63 -20.12 -6.03
N GLU A 65 9.64 -19.10 -6.89
CA GLU A 65 9.96 -19.29 -8.31
C GLU A 65 11.39 -19.81 -8.53
N LYS A 66 12.35 -19.39 -7.71
CA LYS A 66 13.75 -19.89 -7.79
C LYS A 66 13.84 -21.35 -7.39
N LEU A 67 13.15 -21.76 -6.32
CA LEU A 67 13.06 -23.15 -5.87
C LEU A 67 12.38 -24.05 -6.93
N GLU A 68 11.27 -23.61 -7.51
CA GLU A 68 10.59 -24.36 -8.58
C GLU A 68 11.47 -24.52 -9.83
N ARG A 69 12.18 -23.46 -10.24
CA ARG A 69 13.13 -23.55 -11.37
C ARG A 69 14.28 -24.50 -11.06
N GLN A 70 14.80 -24.49 -9.84
CA GLN A 70 15.86 -25.42 -9.43
C GLN A 70 15.37 -26.87 -9.38
N GLN A 71 14.15 -27.14 -8.89
CA GLN A 71 13.57 -28.48 -8.89
C GLN A 71 13.34 -29.00 -10.30
N LYS A 72 12.74 -28.19 -11.19
CA LYS A 72 12.57 -28.57 -12.61
C LYS A 72 13.91 -28.81 -13.30
N LYS A 73 14.93 -28.00 -13.01
CA LYS A 73 16.28 -28.22 -13.55
C LYS A 73 16.94 -29.49 -13.00
N LYS A 74 16.73 -29.82 -11.71
CA LYS A 74 17.23 -31.08 -11.13
C LYS A 74 16.57 -32.31 -11.73
N GLN A 75 15.25 -32.29 -11.97
CA GLN A 75 14.54 -33.37 -12.68
C GLN A 75 15.10 -33.61 -14.09
N LEU A 76 15.50 -32.54 -14.80
CA LEU A 76 16.13 -32.67 -16.13
C LEU A 76 17.60 -33.15 -16.09
N ILE A 77 18.32 -32.96 -14.97
CA ILE A 77 19.72 -33.39 -14.84
C ILE A 77 19.81 -34.87 -14.45
N ASP A 78 18.80 -35.41 -13.76
CA ASP A 78 18.74 -36.84 -13.43
C ASP A 78 18.51 -37.73 -14.68
N MET A 79 17.97 -37.15 -15.77
CA MET A 79 17.93 -37.80 -17.08
C MET A 79 19.30 -38.03 -17.71
N ASN A 80 20.37 -37.40 -17.20
CA ASN A 80 21.71 -37.53 -17.77
C ASN A 80 22.57 -38.59 -17.08
N LYS A 81 22.06 -39.32 -16.07
CA LYS A 81 22.89 -40.22 -15.27
C LYS A 81 22.69 -41.72 -15.42
N GLU A 82 21.75 -42.21 -16.22
CA GLU A 82 21.74 -43.63 -16.59
C GLU A 82 20.77 -43.89 -17.75
N GLY A 83 21.29 -44.09 -18.97
CA GLY A 83 20.69 -45.05 -19.91
C GLY A 83 19.52 -44.66 -20.83
N ASP A 84 19.00 -43.43 -20.85
CA ASP A 84 17.79 -43.10 -21.64
C ASP A 84 18.04 -42.24 -22.88
N GLU A 85 18.81 -42.74 -23.86
CA GLU A 85 18.88 -42.14 -25.21
C GLU A 85 17.54 -42.27 -25.97
N THR A 86 16.62 -43.12 -25.50
CA THR A 86 15.33 -43.40 -26.15
C THR A 86 14.20 -42.43 -25.77
N GLY A 87 14.32 -41.66 -24.68
CA GLY A 87 13.24 -40.75 -24.20
C GLY A 87 13.45 -39.26 -24.49
N VAL A 88 14.65 -38.88 -24.95
CA VAL A 88 15.00 -37.47 -25.23
C VAL A 88 14.26 -36.95 -26.46
N MET A 89 14.09 -37.77 -27.50
CA MET A 89 13.38 -37.38 -28.72
C MET A 89 11.88 -37.14 -28.46
N ASP A 90 11.24 -38.00 -27.67
CA ASP A 90 9.83 -37.85 -27.31
C ASP A 90 9.60 -36.60 -26.44
N SER A 91 10.51 -36.33 -25.51
CA SER A 91 10.48 -35.10 -24.70
C SER A 91 10.64 -33.83 -25.55
N LEU A 92 11.49 -33.88 -26.59
CA LEU A 92 11.66 -32.77 -27.54
C LEU A 92 10.42 -32.59 -28.44
N MET A 93 9.85 -33.69 -28.93
CA MET A 93 8.63 -33.68 -29.75
C MET A 93 7.43 -33.18 -28.95
N GLU A 94 7.29 -33.59 -27.70
CA GLU A 94 6.24 -33.12 -26.79
C GLU A 94 6.40 -31.62 -26.48
N ALA A 95 7.63 -31.13 -26.28
CA ALA A 95 7.88 -29.71 -26.07
C ALA A 95 7.60 -28.85 -27.31
N LEU A 96 7.81 -29.39 -28.51
CA LEU A 96 7.45 -28.75 -29.78
C LEU A 96 5.93 -28.77 -30.00
N GLN A 97 5.27 -29.90 -29.74
CA GLN A 97 3.83 -30.08 -29.93
C GLN A 97 2.99 -29.31 -28.92
N SER A 98 3.38 -29.31 -27.64
CA SER A 98 2.76 -28.49 -26.58
C SER A 98 3.08 -27.00 -26.71
N GLY A 99 3.95 -26.62 -27.64
CA GLY A 99 4.40 -25.25 -27.88
C GLY A 99 5.31 -24.68 -26.80
N ALA A 100 5.72 -25.50 -25.80
CA ALA A 100 6.61 -25.10 -24.71
C ALA A 100 7.98 -24.61 -25.21
N ALA A 101 8.50 -25.21 -26.29
CA ALA A 101 9.76 -24.85 -26.93
C ALA A 101 9.81 -23.41 -27.46
N PHE A 102 8.66 -22.77 -27.68
CA PHE A 102 8.56 -21.43 -28.27
C PHE A 102 8.09 -20.34 -27.28
N ARG A 103 7.85 -20.68 -26.01
CA ARG A 103 7.24 -19.75 -25.02
C ARG A 103 8.14 -18.59 -24.60
N ASP A 104 9.46 -18.65 -24.86
CA ASP A 104 10.40 -17.67 -24.32
C ASP A 104 10.47 -16.34 -25.11
N ARG A 105 9.96 -16.29 -26.36
CA ARG A 105 10.01 -15.05 -27.16
C ARG A 105 8.94 -14.02 -26.80
N ARG A 106 7.94 -14.37 -25.97
CA ARG A 106 6.81 -13.46 -25.60
C ARG A 106 7.00 -12.69 -24.29
N LYS A 107 8.19 -12.71 -23.69
CA LYS A 107 8.55 -11.86 -22.53
C LYS A 107 9.47 -10.69 -22.88
N ARG A 108 9.22 -9.98 -23.99
CA ARG A 108 9.63 -8.56 -24.05
C ARG A 108 8.55 -7.77 -23.33
N ALA A 109 8.94 -7.07 -22.28
CA ALA A 109 8.09 -6.22 -21.46
C ALA A 109 7.21 -5.29 -22.32
N PRO A 110 5.99 -4.94 -21.88
CA PRO A 110 5.23 -3.86 -22.52
C PRO A 110 6.08 -2.60 -22.48
N ARG A 111 6.24 -1.93 -23.64
CA ARG A 111 6.91 -0.62 -23.72
C ARG A 111 6.20 0.33 -22.77
N THR A 112 6.90 0.68 -21.71
CA THR A 112 6.50 1.63 -20.67
C THR A 112 6.42 3.03 -21.26
N GLY A 113 5.22 3.44 -21.68
CA GLY A 113 4.88 4.83 -22.00
C GLY A 113 3.78 5.40 -21.08
N GLU A 114 2.72 4.63 -20.83
CA GLU A 114 1.57 5.10 -20.04
C GLU A 114 1.69 4.88 -18.53
N LEU A 115 2.41 3.84 -18.08
CA LEU A 115 2.52 3.51 -16.66
C LEU A 115 3.39 4.51 -15.87
N VAL A 116 4.24 5.28 -16.56
CA VAL A 116 5.11 6.28 -15.94
C VAL A 116 4.30 7.51 -15.53
N TRP A 117 3.35 7.96 -16.35
CA TRP A 117 2.46 9.08 -16.01
C TRP A 117 1.56 8.77 -14.82
N GLY A 118 0.99 7.56 -14.74
CA GLY A 118 0.20 7.12 -13.59
C GLY A 118 1.01 6.98 -12.30
N MET A 119 2.29 6.57 -12.39
CA MET A 119 3.20 6.56 -11.24
C MET A 119 3.65 7.96 -10.84
N ILE A 120 3.93 8.85 -11.80
CA ILE A 120 4.32 10.24 -11.53
C ILE A 120 3.16 11.01 -10.89
N TRP A 121 1.92 10.84 -11.39
CA TRP A 121 0.73 11.41 -10.76
C TRP A 121 0.56 10.93 -9.32
N ASN A 122 0.67 9.63 -9.03
CA ASN A 122 0.59 9.12 -7.66
C ASN A 122 1.76 9.58 -6.75
N LYS A 123 2.93 9.90 -7.32
CA LYS A 123 4.11 10.35 -6.56
C LYS A 123 4.10 11.86 -6.30
N ILE A 124 3.43 12.64 -7.16
CA ILE A 124 3.28 14.10 -7.03
C ILE A 124 2.02 14.45 -6.22
N TYR A 125 0.97 13.64 -6.25
CA TYR A 125 -0.30 13.89 -5.55
C TYR A 125 -0.56 13.14 -4.20
N PRO A 126 0.40 12.96 -3.27
CA PRO A 126 0.06 12.72 -1.87
C PRO A 126 -0.06 14.02 -1.04
N LEU A 127 0.16 15.20 -1.63
CA LEU A 127 0.12 16.49 -0.91
C LEU A 127 -1.10 17.37 -1.23
N ALA A 128 -2.08 16.86 -1.97
CA ALA A 128 -3.29 17.60 -2.34
C ALA A 128 -4.59 16.96 -1.84
N TYR A 129 -4.55 16.18 -0.76
CA TYR A 129 -5.71 16.10 0.15
C TYR A 129 -5.58 17.23 1.17
N PHE A 130 -5.53 18.45 0.67
CA PHE A 130 -6.04 19.60 1.40
C PHE A 130 -7.55 19.57 1.18
N ASP A 131 -8.27 19.55 2.29
CA ASP A 131 -9.70 19.39 2.43
C ASP A 131 -10.49 20.32 1.49
N PHE A 132 -10.83 19.84 0.28
CA PHE A 132 -11.67 20.59 -0.68
C PHE A 132 -13.13 20.71 -0.22
N SER A 133 -13.48 20.17 0.95
CA SER A 133 -14.78 20.38 1.58
C SER A 133 -14.95 21.81 2.12
N HIS A 134 -13.85 22.48 2.52
CA HIS A 134 -13.93 23.81 3.14
C HIS A 134 -13.96 24.99 2.14
N LEU A 135 -13.46 24.78 0.92
CA LEU A 135 -13.46 25.79 -0.16
C LEU A 135 -14.72 25.75 -1.02
N PHE A 136 -15.45 24.62 -1.03
CA PHE A 136 -16.74 24.53 -1.74
C PHE A 136 -17.88 25.22 -0.97
N PHE A 137 -17.80 25.28 0.37
CA PHE A 137 -18.79 25.98 1.18
C PHE A 137 -18.62 27.51 1.21
N TYR A 138 -17.40 28.02 0.98
CA TYR A 138 -17.15 29.47 1.02
C TYR A 138 -17.57 30.21 -0.27
N TYR A 139 -17.79 29.49 -1.38
CA TYR A 139 -18.18 30.07 -2.67
C TYR A 139 -19.69 30.14 -2.93
N LEU A 140 -20.53 29.52 -2.07
CA LEU A 140 -21.99 29.46 -2.22
C LEU A 140 -22.76 30.35 -1.22
N THR A 141 -22.06 31.09 -0.36
CA THR A 141 -22.66 32.10 0.55
C THR A 141 -22.32 33.54 0.16
N TYR A 142 -21.67 33.75 -0.98
CA TYR A 142 -21.31 35.07 -1.50
C TYR A 142 -21.70 35.29 -2.98
N TYR A 143 -22.78 34.65 -3.42
CA TYR A 143 -23.63 35.09 -4.53
C TYR A 143 -25.07 34.66 -4.29
#